data_AF-Q2ST01-F1
#
_entry.id   AF-Q2ST01-F1
#
_cell.length_a   1.000
_cell.length_b   1.000
_cell.length_c   1.000
_cell.angle_alpha   90.00
_cell.angle_beta   90.00
_cell.angle_gamma   90.00
#
_symmetry.space_group_name_H-M   'P 1'
#
loop_
_entity.id
_entity.type
_entity.pdbx_description
1 polymer ?
#
loop_
_entity_poly.entity_id
_entity_poly.type
_entity_poly.pdbx_seq_one_letter_code
_entity_poly.pdbx_strand_id
1 'polypeptide(L)'
;MLNAYKDKKSVVEIRNLDIVYGFGAKEFTAIKDLNLNIYDGEVLGLVGESGSGKSTIGRSIIGLTPHSFGQIKILDRIIPKNIDRGNKFSKKHKDIINFMVNKVQMIFQDPTNSLNPFKDVKTVVGEGLSNTKNARLIYITDFDEKVYNNIVSQVNQFDKVTDKLPDYTDQMAKLTFNLDNSYKVVFKDLLKTIDEYKNSDKDFFTPFYNKLIESEKQRQTLVELSEKECKQRLIIEILKQVGLDESVLSRYPLEFSGGQQQRLGICRSVVLRPKLLIADEPISALDVSIQAQVINIFNELKKKYNLTILFIAHDLRMVEYISDRIAVINKGVLLEIGPTNEIINNAYHPYTKSLLDAVPSIESEKGSLIGTIYDHNIHKYDENNQPSWHHVGNNHFVLATESELAVYKFEKQKLNK
;
A
#
# COMPACT_ATOMS: atom_id res chain seq x y z
N MET A 1 13.82 1.40 17.56
CA MET A 1 12.61 1.14 16.74
C MET A 1 12.89 1.60 15.32
N LEU A 2 12.52 0.83 14.30
CA LEU A 2 12.72 1.13 12.88
C LEU A 2 11.78 2.25 12.38
N ASN A 3 11.88 3.42 13.00
CA ASN A 3 11.10 4.59 12.64
C ASN A 3 11.93 5.53 11.75
N ALA A 4 11.90 5.23 10.45
CA ALA A 4 12.58 6.02 9.43
C ALA A 4 12.06 7.47 9.32
N TYR A 5 10.77 7.71 9.60
CA TYR A 5 10.14 9.01 9.42
C TYR A 5 9.24 9.34 10.62
N LYS A 6 9.81 10.03 11.61
CA LYS A 6 9.09 10.38 12.85
C LYS A 6 7.86 11.25 12.61
N ASP A 7 7.91 12.09 11.59
CA ASP A 7 6.85 13.05 11.27
C ASP A 7 5.77 12.47 10.36
N LYS A 8 5.98 11.26 9.79
CA LYS A 8 4.99 10.60 8.95
C LYS A 8 4.05 9.74 9.77
N LYS A 9 2.76 9.85 9.49
CA LYS A 9 1.73 8.99 10.07
C LYS A 9 1.90 7.55 9.57
N SER A 10 1.93 6.59 10.49
CA SER A 10 1.97 5.16 10.15
C SER A 10 0.56 4.60 9.93
N VAL A 11 0.37 3.89 8.82
CA VAL A 11 -0.84 3.11 8.51
C VAL A 11 -0.74 1.70 9.07
N VAL A 12 0.46 1.10 9.07
CA VAL A 12 0.70 -0.21 9.67
C VAL A 12 1.91 -0.16 10.60
N GLU A 13 1.72 -0.58 11.82
CA GLU A 13 2.78 -0.78 12.81
C GLU A 13 2.83 -2.25 13.23
N ILE A 14 3.99 -2.89 13.02
CA ILE A 14 4.28 -4.26 13.45
C ILE A 14 5.36 -4.21 14.52
N ARG A 15 5.12 -4.88 15.65
CA ARG A 15 6.07 -4.95 16.77
C ARG A 15 6.25 -6.40 17.22
N ASN A 16 7.51 -6.83 17.25
CA ASN A 16 7.94 -8.15 17.73
C ASN A 16 7.11 -9.31 17.18
N LEU A 17 6.79 -9.27 15.88
CA LEU A 17 5.88 -10.24 15.27
C LEU A 17 6.61 -11.55 15.00
N ASP A 18 6.10 -12.63 15.59
CA ASP A 18 6.50 -14.00 15.27
C ASP A 18 5.35 -14.75 14.63
N ILE A 19 5.64 -15.47 13.56
CA ILE A 19 4.68 -16.35 12.90
C ILE A 19 5.28 -17.74 12.81
N VAL A 20 4.57 -18.69 13.41
CA VAL A 20 5.00 -20.08 13.50
C VAL A 20 3.92 -20.98 12.93
N TYR A 21 4.32 -21.88 12.03
CA TYR A 21 3.46 -22.90 11.43
C TYR A 21 3.70 -24.25 12.07
N GLY A 22 2.66 -25.08 12.08
CA GLY A 22 2.73 -26.43 12.66
C GLY A 22 2.64 -26.41 14.18
N PHE A 23 2.87 -27.58 14.78
CA PHE A 23 2.82 -27.80 16.22
C PHE A 23 3.83 -28.90 16.60
N GLY A 24 4.40 -28.81 17.80
CA GLY A 24 5.32 -29.82 18.34
C GLY A 24 6.58 -29.99 17.48
N ALA A 25 6.97 -31.23 17.19
CA ALA A 25 8.21 -31.52 16.47
C ALA A 25 8.24 -31.05 15.00
N LYS A 26 7.11 -30.62 14.42
CA LYS A 26 7.01 -30.07 13.05
C LYS A 26 6.84 -28.55 13.03
N GLU A 27 7.13 -27.89 14.15
CA GLU A 27 7.03 -26.45 14.27
C GLU A 27 8.09 -25.75 13.40
N PHE A 28 7.65 -24.77 12.61
CA PHE A 28 8.50 -23.99 11.72
C PHE A 28 8.25 -22.50 11.91
N THR A 29 9.28 -21.77 12.31
CA THR A 29 9.21 -20.31 12.45
C THR A 29 9.38 -19.67 11.08
N ALA A 30 8.30 -19.12 10.53
CA ALA A 30 8.31 -18.46 9.23
C ALA A 30 8.73 -16.99 9.33
N ILE A 31 8.40 -16.31 10.43
CA ILE A 31 8.78 -14.92 10.70
C ILE A 31 9.24 -14.83 12.15
N LYS A 32 10.37 -14.14 12.37
CA LYS A 32 10.99 -13.96 13.68
C LYS A 32 11.29 -12.48 13.95
N ASP A 33 10.78 -11.98 15.08
CA ASP A 33 10.96 -10.63 15.62
C ASP A 33 10.80 -9.50 14.58
N LEU A 34 9.78 -9.60 13.73
CA LEU A 34 9.55 -8.59 12.72
C LEU A 34 9.05 -7.29 13.36
N ASN A 35 9.76 -6.20 13.07
CA ASN A 35 9.41 -4.85 13.43
C ASN A 35 9.34 -4.01 12.15
N LEU A 36 8.18 -3.42 11.85
CA LEU A 36 7.97 -2.72 10.59
C LEU A 36 6.98 -1.57 10.73
N ASN A 37 7.24 -0.48 10.01
CA ASN A 37 6.29 0.62 9.81
C ASN A 37 6.03 0.82 8.32
N ILE A 38 4.75 0.93 7.98
CA ILE A 38 4.29 1.41 6.67
C ILE A 38 3.61 2.76 6.89
N TYR A 39 4.03 3.79 6.17
CA TYR A 39 3.58 5.18 6.30
C TYR A 39 2.50 5.53 5.27
N ASP A 40 1.66 6.50 5.61
CA ASP A 40 0.55 6.94 4.77
C ASP A 40 1.01 7.42 3.39
N GLY A 41 0.33 6.96 2.34
CA GLY A 41 0.61 7.27 0.93
C GLY A 41 1.89 6.65 0.37
N GLU A 42 2.61 5.85 1.15
CA GLU A 42 3.87 5.24 0.70
C GLU A 42 3.66 3.88 0.02
N VAL A 43 4.58 3.53 -0.88
CA VAL A 43 4.80 2.18 -1.35
C VAL A 43 6.03 1.63 -0.66
N LEU A 44 5.84 0.63 0.21
CA LEU A 44 6.92 -0.13 0.80
C LEU A 44 7.11 -1.42 0.00
N GLY A 45 8.25 -1.53 -0.67
CA GLY A 45 8.71 -2.76 -1.30
C GLY A 45 9.21 -3.76 -0.27
N LEU A 46 8.71 -4.99 -0.29
CA LEU A 46 9.21 -6.10 0.54
C LEU A 46 9.83 -7.16 -0.38
N VAL A 47 11.15 -7.35 -0.25
CA VAL A 47 11.95 -8.11 -1.22
C VAL A 47 12.77 -9.20 -0.55
N GLY A 48 12.94 -10.31 -1.26
CA GLY A 48 13.71 -11.47 -0.85
C GLY A 48 13.37 -12.68 -1.71
N GLU A 49 14.14 -13.75 -1.56
CA GLU A 49 13.95 -15.00 -2.30
C GLU A 49 12.61 -15.68 -2.02
N SER A 50 12.25 -16.64 -2.87
CA SER A 50 11.08 -17.49 -2.63
C SER A 50 11.21 -18.20 -1.27
N GLY A 51 10.12 -18.23 -0.49
CA GLY A 51 10.12 -18.83 0.85
C GLY A 51 10.73 -17.98 1.97
N SER A 52 11.16 -16.74 1.71
CA SER A 52 11.72 -15.86 2.77
C SER A 52 10.70 -15.32 3.78
N GLY A 53 9.40 -15.54 3.57
CA GLY A 53 8.32 -15.13 4.48
C GLY A 53 7.48 -13.93 4.02
N LYS A 54 7.74 -13.35 2.84
CA LYS A 54 7.04 -12.14 2.34
C LYS A 54 5.51 -12.29 2.30
N SER A 55 5.00 -13.33 1.64
CA SER A 55 3.56 -13.61 1.53
C SER A 55 2.95 -13.94 2.89
N THR A 56 3.70 -14.56 3.80
CA THR A 56 3.27 -14.80 5.19
C THR A 56 3.05 -13.48 5.94
N ILE A 57 3.94 -12.50 5.78
CA ILE A 57 3.75 -11.14 6.35
C ILE A 57 2.49 -10.51 5.78
N GLY A 58 2.34 -10.46 4.45
CA GLY A 58 1.17 -9.88 3.79
C GLY A 58 -0.15 -10.49 4.27
N ARG A 59 -0.20 -11.83 4.33
CA ARG A 59 -1.38 -12.58 4.81
C ARG A 59 -1.67 -12.35 6.29
N SER A 60 -0.65 -12.14 7.12
CA SER A 60 -0.84 -11.84 8.55
C SER A 60 -1.42 -10.45 8.78
N ILE A 61 -1.02 -9.46 7.98
CA ILE A 61 -1.56 -8.10 8.04
C ILE A 61 -3.06 -8.11 7.73
N ILE A 62 -3.49 -8.89 6.74
CA ILE A 62 -4.91 -9.01 6.40
C ILE A 62 -5.67 -10.03 7.26
N GLY A 63 -5.00 -10.66 8.23
CA GLY A 63 -5.61 -11.60 9.17
C GLY A 63 -5.91 -13.00 8.61
N LEU A 64 -5.40 -13.35 7.43
CA LEU A 64 -5.49 -14.71 6.87
C LEU A 64 -4.48 -15.67 7.49
N THR A 65 -3.41 -15.17 8.08
CA THR A 65 -2.42 -15.99 8.79
C THR A 65 -2.32 -15.51 10.25
N PRO A 66 -2.64 -16.37 11.23
CA PRO A 66 -2.46 -16.03 12.64
C PRO A 66 -0.99 -15.76 12.98
N HIS A 67 -0.76 -14.89 13.95
CA HIS A 67 0.56 -14.68 14.53
C HIS A 67 0.65 -15.25 15.95
N SER A 68 1.84 -15.76 16.29
CA SER A 68 2.11 -16.45 17.55
C SER A 68 2.43 -15.44 18.66
N PHE A 69 3.23 -14.43 18.32
CA PHE A 69 3.69 -13.38 19.23
C PHE A 69 3.66 -12.00 18.55
N GLY A 70 3.80 -10.94 19.37
CA GLY A 70 3.80 -9.57 18.89
C GLY A 70 2.43 -8.96 18.64
N GLN A 71 2.43 -7.88 17.89
CA GLN A 71 1.25 -7.07 17.59
C GLN A 71 1.32 -6.50 16.18
N ILE A 72 0.16 -6.52 15.51
CA ILE A 72 -0.08 -5.77 14.27
C ILE A 72 -1.14 -4.71 14.58
N LYS A 73 -0.84 -3.45 14.31
CA LYS A 73 -1.76 -2.33 14.41
C LYS A 73 -1.94 -1.72 13.02
N ILE A 74 -3.18 -1.55 12.59
CA ILE A 74 -3.55 -0.90 11.33
C ILE A 74 -4.41 0.31 11.66
N LEU A 75 -3.97 1.49 11.24
CA LEU A 75 -4.56 2.79 11.63
C LEU A 75 -4.69 2.88 13.16
N ASP A 76 -5.91 2.92 13.68
CA ASP A 76 -6.26 3.01 15.10
C ASP A 76 -6.60 1.64 15.73
N ARG A 77 -6.53 0.54 14.97
CA ARG A 77 -7.00 -0.78 15.40
C ARG A 77 -5.86 -1.78 15.58
N ILE A 78 -5.85 -2.47 16.71
CA ILE A 78 -4.99 -3.66 16.92
C ILE A 78 -5.70 -4.89 16.35
N ILE A 79 -5.01 -5.61 15.48
CA ILE A 79 -5.53 -6.82 14.84
C ILE A 79 -5.40 -8.01 15.82
N PRO A 80 -6.47 -8.81 16.02
CA PRO A 80 -6.39 -10.00 16.86
C PRO A 80 -5.36 -11.01 16.34
N LYS A 81 -4.72 -11.75 17.26
CA LYS A 81 -3.78 -12.84 16.92
C LYS A 81 -4.36 -13.86 15.94
N ASN A 82 -5.65 -14.16 16.09
CA ASN A 82 -6.40 -15.03 15.21
C ASN A 82 -7.82 -14.48 15.09
N ILE A 83 -8.18 -13.99 13.90
CA ILE A 83 -9.48 -13.38 13.64
C ILE A 83 -10.61 -14.43 13.69
N ASP A 84 -10.34 -15.65 13.25
CA ASP A 84 -11.33 -16.73 13.12
C ASP A 84 -11.72 -17.39 14.45
N ARG A 85 -10.85 -17.35 15.46
CA ARG A 85 -11.10 -17.97 16.79
C ARG A 85 -12.05 -17.17 17.68
N GLY A 86 -12.54 -16.01 17.24
CA GLY A 86 -13.48 -15.18 18.00
C GLY A 86 -14.95 -15.63 17.89
N ASN A 87 -15.80 -15.19 18.83
CA ASN A 87 -17.24 -15.33 18.67
C ASN A 87 -17.72 -14.50 17.47
N LYS A 88 -18.09 -15.18 16.37
CA LYS A 88 -18.54 -14.55 15.11
C LYS A 88 -19.78 -13.64 15.27
N PHE A 89 -20.58 -13.87 16.31
CA PHE A 89 -21.76 -13.05 16.61
C PHE A 89 -21.43 -11.79 17.42
N SER A 90 -20.23 -11.70 17.99
CA SER A 90 -19.80 -10.53 18.77
C SER A 90 -19.75 -9.27 17.90
N LYS A 91 -20.26 -8.16 18.44
CA LYS A 91 -20.15 -6.82 17.82
C LYS A 91 -18.69 -6.46 17.52
N LYS A 92 -17.75 -6.83 18.39
CA LYS A 92 -16.31 -6.59 18.21
C LYS A 92 -15.74 -7.35 17.01
N HIS A 93 -16.16 -8.61 16.80
CA HIS A 93 -15.73 -9.39 15.65
C HIS A 93 -16.29 -8.81 14.34
N LYS A 94 -17.57 -8.43 14.33
CA LYS A 94 -18.17 -7.76 13.15
C LYS A 94 -17.50 -6.42 12.84
N ASP A 95 -17.18 -5.64 13.87
CA ASP A 95 -16.47 -4.36 13.73
C ASP A 95 -15.08 -4.54 13.11
N ILE A 96 -14.27 -5.50 13.58
CA ILE A 96 -12.94 -5.74 13.00
C ILE A 96 -13.04 -6.28 11.56
N ILE A 97 -13.98 -7.19 11.26
CA ILE A 97 -14.16 -7.70 9.90
C ILE A 97 -14.61 -6.57 8.96
N ASN A 98 -15.58 -5.76 9.37
CA ASN A 98 -16.01 -4.61 8.58
C ASN A 98 -14.86 -3.62 8.37
N PHE A 99 -14.06 -3.34 9.40
CA PHE A 99 -12.87 -2.51 9.27
C PHE A 99 -11.89 -3.09 8.24
N MET A 100 -11.55 -4.38 8.34
CA MET A 100 -10.62 -5.04 7.43
C MET A 100 -11.12 -4.97 5.99
N VAL A 101 -12.36 -5.39 5.73
CA VAL A 101 -12.94 -5.39 4.37
C VAL A 101 -12.99 -3.99 3.77
N ASN A 102 -13.20 -2.94 4.56
CA ASN A 102 -13.28 -1.57 4.02
C ASN A 102 -11.91 -0.87 3.89
N LYS A 103 -10.94 -1.20 4.74
CA LYS A 103 -9.69 -0.43 4.85
C LYS A 103 -8.48 -1.16 4.29
N VAL A 104 -8.53 -2.47 4.18
CA VAL A 104 -7.40 -3.30 3.78
C VAL A 104 -7.82 -4.24 2.67
N GLN A 105 -7.08 -4.24 1.57
CA GLN A 105 -7.35 -5.13 0.43
C GLN A 105 -6.06 -5.83 0.01
N MET A 106 -6.19 -6.95 -0.70
CA MET A 106 -5.05 -7.73 -1.18
C MET A 106 -5.23 -8.12 -2.64
N ILE A 107 -4.13 -8.06 -3.38
CA ILE A 107 -3.97 -8.69 -4.69
C ILE A 107 -3.11 -9.93 -4.47
N PHE A 108 -3.63 -11.09 -4.84
CA PHE A 108 -2.93 -12.36 -4.71
C PHE A 108 -2.01 -12.61 -5.91
N GLN A 109 -0.98 -13.42 -5.69
CA GLN A 109 0.04 -13.80 -6.68
C GLN A 109 -0.54 -14.41 -7.96
N ASP A 110 -1.66 -15.14 -7.85
CA ASP A 110 -2.32 -15.74 -8.99
C ASP A 110 -3.72 -15.13 -9.20
N PRO A 111 -3.89 -14.24 -10.20
CA PRO A 111 -5.18 -13.64 -10.50
C PRO A 111 -6.22 -14.68 -10.93
N THR A 112 -5.81 -15.74 -11.65
CA THR A 112 -6.74 -16.75 -12.19
C THR A 112 -7.50 -17.46 -11.08
N ASN A 113 -6.79 -17.83 -10.01
CA ASN A 113 -7.35 -18.51 -8.84
C ASN A 113 -8.08 -17.55 -7.90
N SER A 114 -7.82 -16.24 -8.00
CA SER A 114 -8.46 -15.24 -7.14
C SER A 114 -9.82 -14.75 -7.67
N LEU A 115 -10.05 -14.84 -8.98
CA LEU A 115 -11.28 -14.39 -9.64
C LEU A 115 -12.23 -15.57 -9.84
N ASN A 116 -13.53 -15.36 -9.63
CA ASN A 116 -14.52 -16.41 -9.88
C ASN A 116 -14.74 -16.57 -11.40
N PRO A 117 -14.36 -17.70 -12.03
CA PRO A 117 -14.44 -17.88 -13.48
C PRO A 117 -15.87 -17.96 -14.01
N PHE A 118 -16.85 -18.22 -13.13
CA PHE A 118 -18.27 -18.39 -13.48
C PHE A 118 -19.10 -17.13 -13.20
N LYS A 119 -18.46 -16.00 -12.95
CA LYS A 119 -19.10 -14.70 -12.74
C LYS A 119 -18.57 -13.69 -13.73
N ASP A 120 -19.45 -12.79 -14.18
CA ASP A 120 -19.06 -11.72 -15.10
C ASP A 120 -18.14 -10.69 -14.40
N VAL A 121 -17.43 -9.91 -15.21
CA VAL A 121 -16.52 -8.85 -14.71
C VAL A 121 -17.24 -7.88 -13.79
N LYS A 122 -18.47 -7.49 -14.12
CA LYS A 122 -19.28 -6.60 -13.26
C LYS A 122 -19.48 -7.17 -11.86
N THR A 123 -19.76 -8.46 -11.76
CA THR A 123 -19.97 -9.14 -10.47
C THR A 123 -18.66 -9.30 -9.72
N VAL A 124 -17.60 -9.72 -10.41
CA VAL A 124 -16.28 -9.97 -9.80
C VAL A 124 -15.66 -8.67 -9.27
N VAL A 125 -15.58 -7.62 -10.09
CA VAL A 125 -15.05 -6.31 -9.65
C VAL A 125 -15.97 -5.70 -8.60
N GLY A 126 -17.29 -5.83 -8.76
CA GLY A 126 -18.28 -5.26 -7.85
C GLY A 126 -18.56 -6.07 -6.58
N GLU A 127 -17.86 -7.17 -6.33
CA GLU A 127 -18.15 -8.10 -5.23
C GLU A 127 -18.02 -7.43 -3.86
N GLY A 128 -16.89 -6.74 -3.63
CA GLY A 128 -16.63 -6.03 -2.38
C GLY A 128 -17.71 -4.98 -2.07
N LEU A 129 -18.15 -4.24 -3.10
CA LEU A 129 -19.22 -3.25 -2.99
C LEU A 129 -20.57 -3.89 -2.65
N SER A 130 -20.88 -5.07 -3.21
CA SER A 130 -22.10 -5.82 -2.84
C SER A 130 -22.09 -6.24 -1.37
N ASN A 131 -20.94 -6.70 -0.89
CA ASN A 131 -20.81 -7.27 0.45
C ASN A 131 -20.90 -6.20 1.53
N THR A 132 -20.35 -5.01 1.26
CA THR A 132 -20.29 -3.89 2.21
C THR A 132 -21.46 -2.92 2.11
N LYS A 133 -22.13 -2.84 0.95
CA LYS A 133 -23.24 -1.90 0.68
C LYS A 133 -22.87 -0.45 0.97
N ASN A 134 -21.66 -0.05 0.57
CA ASN A 134 -21.07 1.26 0.79
C ASN A 134 -20.76 2.02 -0.51
N ALA A 135 -21.23 1.55 -1.67
CA ALA A 135 -20.88 2.11 -2.97
C ALA A 135 -21.33 3.56 -3.11
N ARG A 136 -22.53 3.89 -2.60
CA ARG A 136 -23.01 5.26 -2.55
C ARG A 136 -22.14 6.16 -1.68
N LEU A 137 -21.70 5.66 -0.52
CA LEU A 137 -20.80 6.39 0.36
C LEU A 137 -19.47 6.68 -0.34
N ILE A 138 -18.83 5.65 -0.90
CA ILE A 138 -17.57 5.78 -1.62
C ILE A 138 -17.71 6.77 -2.77
N TYR A 139 -18.70 6.59 -3.65
CA TYR A 139 -18.86 7.40 -4.85
C TYR A 139 -19.08 8.88 -4.56
N ILE A 140 -19.91 9.21 -3.56
CA ILE A 140 -20.19 10.61 -3.21
C ILE A 140 -19.01 11.24 -2.48
N THR A 141 -18.38 10.53 -1.54
CA THR A 141 -17.19 11.08 -0.83
C THR A 141 -15.98 11.26 -1.76
N ASP A 142 -15.84 10.42 -2.79
CA ASP A 142 -14.83 10.58 -3.84
C ASP A 142 -15.07 11.83 -4.69
N PHE A 143 -16.35 12.16 -4.98
CA PHE A 143 -16.70 13.43 -5.60
C PHE A 143 -16.34 14.62 -4.70
N ASP A 144 -16.72 14.56 -3.41
CA ASP A 144 -16.44 15.62 -2.43
C ASP A 144 -14.91 15.86 -2.32
N GLU A 145 -14.12 14.79 -2.21
CA GLU A 145 -12.65 14.84 -2.14
C GLU A 145 -12.03 15.42 -3.43
N LYS A 146 -12.52 15.04 -4.61
CA LYS A 146 -12.07 15.61 -5.90
C LYS A 146 -12.33 17.12 -5.98
N VAL A 147 -13.50 17.57 -5.53
CA VAL A 147 -13.85 19.00 -5.48
C VAL A 147 -12.89 19.73 -4.54
N TYR A 148 -12.72 19.21 -3.32
CA TYR A 148 -11.80 19.76 -2.33
C TYR A 148 -10.37 19.89 -2.89
N ASN A 149 -9.79 18.79 -3.39
CA ASN A 149 -8.41 18.76 -3.89
C ASN A 149 -8.21 19.71 -5.08
N ASN A 150 -9.19 19.81 -5.98
CA ASN A 150 -9.12 20.71 -7.12
C ASN A 150 -9.06 22.18 -6.70
N ILE A 151 -9.84 22.57 -5.68
CA ILE A 151 -9.86 23.95 -5.20
C ILE A 151 -8.61 24.25 -4.37
N VAL A 152 -8.28 23.40 -3.40
CA VAL A 152 -7.16 23.64 -2.49
C VAL A 152 -5.82 23.65 -3.22
N SER A 153 -5.61 22.80 -4.23
CA SER A 153 -4.38 22.84 -5.04
C SER A 153 -4.17 24.15 -5.80
N GLN A 154 -5.24 24.88 -6.14
CA GLN A 154 -5.17 26.17 -6.82
C GLN A 154 -5.08 27.32 -5.81
N VAL A 155 -5.80 27.23 -4.69
CA VAL A 155 -5.78 28.25 -3.63
C VAL A 155 -4.45 28.26 -2.86
N ASN A 156 -3.82 27.10 -2.66
CA ASN A 156 -2.52 26.99 -1.98
C ASN A 156 -1.38 27.75 -2.68
N GLN A 157 -1.57 28.17 -3.93
CA GLN A 157 -0.62 29.06 -4.62
C GLN A 157 -0.65 30.49 -4.06
N PHE A 158 -1.59 30.78 -3.15
CA PHE A 158 -1.77 32.08 -2.51
C PHE A 158 -1.36 31.99 -1.02
N ASP A 159 -0.12 32.40 -0.72
CA ASP A 159 0.56 32.25 0.58
C ASP A 159 -0.26 32.67 1.81
N LYS A 160 -1.22 33.58 1.68
CA LYS A 160 -2.02 34.10 2.81
C LYS A 160 -3.12 33.15 3.34
N VAL A 161 -3.39 32.05 2.64
CA VAL A 161 -4.53 31.15 2.95
C VAL A 161 -4.11 29.73 3.34
N THR A 162 -2.88 29.34 3.02
CA THR A 162 -2.37 27.96 3.18
C THR A 162 -2.54 27.39 4.59
N ASP A 163 -2.26 28.18 5.63
CA ASP A 163 -2.35 27.73 7.03
C ASP A 163 -3.79 27.67 7.60
N LYS A 164 -4.79 28.17 6.86
CA LYS A 164 -6.19 28.24 7.32
C LYS A 164 -7.13 27.32 6.57
N LEU A 165 -6.65 26.62 5.53
CA LEU A 165 -7.48 25.68 4.81
C LEU A 165 -7.73 24.43 5.66
N PRO A 166 -8.98 23.96 5.76
CA PRO A 166 -9.31 22.78 6.54
C PRO A 166 -8.70 21.54 5.87
N ASP A 167 -7.74 20.85 6.50
CA ASP A 167 -7.20 19.59 5.95
C ASP A 167 -8.30 18.52 5.89
N TYR A 168 -8.78 18.24 4.67
CA TYR A 168 -9.82 17.24 4.42
C TYR A 168 -9.46 15.87 4.96
N THR A 169 -8.20 15.43 4.82
CA THR A 169 -7.77 14.09 5.25
C THR A 169 -7.74 14.00 6.76
N ASP A 170 -7.20 15.01 7.44
CA ASP A 170 -7.15 15.07 8.90
C ASP A 170 -8.55 15.24 9.52
N GLN A 171 -9.41 16.08 8.95
CA GLN A 171 -10.78 16.27 9.41
C GLN A 171 -11.64 15.02 9.20
N MET A 172 -11.54 14.36 8.04
CA MET A 172 -12.24 13.11 7.79
C MET A 172 -11.69 11.93 8.62
N ALA A 173 -10.42 11.99 9.05
CA ALA A 173 -9.86 11.01 9.97
C ALA A 173 -10.33 11.21 11.42
N LYS A 174 -10.61 12.46 11.83
CA LYS A 174 -11.12 12.82 13.17
C LYS A 174 -12.63 12.60 13.31
N LEU A 175 -13.37 12.67 12.21
CA LEU A 175 -14.82 12.51 12.16
C LEU A 175 -15.22 11.08 11.78
N THR A 176 -16.42 10.65 12.16
CA THR A 176 -16.99 9.39 11.63
C THR A 176 -17.16 9.53 10.12
N PHE A 177 -16.56 8.63 9.35
CA PHE A 177 -16.63 8.66 7.88
C PHE A 177 -18.08 8.42 7.40
N ASN A 178 -18.78 9.49 7.02
CA ASN A 178 -20.15 9.47 6.52
C ASN A 178 -20.41 10.65 5.55
N LEU A 179 -21.57 10.62 4.88
CA LEU A 179 -21.93 11.61 3.85
C LEU A 179 -22.09 13.04 4.41
N ASP A 180 -22.57 13.17 5.64
CA ASP A 180 -22.85 14.48 6.26
C ASP A 180 -21.56 15.19 6.67
N ASN A 181 -20.60 14.44 7.21
CA ASN A 181 -19.29 14.95 7.58
C ASN A 181 -18.49 15.33 6.34
N SER A 182 -18.50 14.48 5.30
CA SER A 182 -17.89 14.80 4.00
C SER A 182 -18.47 16.08 3.40
N TYR A 183 -19.80 16.21 3.42
CA TYR A 183 -20.50 17.41 2.99
C TYR A 183 -20.08 18.64 3.80
N LYS A 184 -20.04 18.52 5.13
CA LYS A 184 -19.68 19.61 6.03
C LYS A 184 -18.27 20.14 5.73
N VAL A 185 -17.28 19.26 5.60
CA VAL A 185 -15.89 19.67 5.37
C VAL A 185 -15.76 20.46 4.06
N VAL A 186 -16.35 19.97 2.97
CA VAL A 186 -16.16 20.57 1.63
C VAL A 186 -17.12 21.72 1.34
N PHE A 187 -18.40 21.56 1.66
CA PHE A 187 -19.44 22.50 1.24
C PHE A 187 -19.90 23.45 2.34
N LYS A 188 -19.44 23.27 3.59
CA LYS A 188 -19.63 24.25 4.66
C LYS A 188 -18.32 24.90 5.07
N ASP A 189 -17.35 24.10 5.54
CA ASP A 189 -16.16 24.62 6.18
C ASP A 189 -15.19 25.25 5.16
N LEU A 190 -14.93 24.56 4.04
CA LEU A 190 -14.13 25.13 2.94
C LEU A 190 -14.85 26.32 2.27
N LEU A 191 -16.16 26.21 2.00
CA LEU A 191 -16.94 27.31 1.42
C LEU A 191 -16.88 28.57 2.29
N LYS A 192 -17.08 28.42 3.60
CA LYS A 192 -16.96 29.51 4.57
C LYS A 192 -15.56 30.13 4.53
N THR A 193 -14.51 29.30 4.51
CA THR A 193 -13.12 29.79 4.43
C THR A 193 -12.91 30.62 3.16
N ILE A 194 -13.37 30.15 2.00
CA ILE A 194 -13.21 30.87 0.73
C ILE A 194 -14.01 32.19 0.73
N ASP A 195 -15.22 32.19 1.30
CA ASP A 195 -16.05 33.39 1.38
C ASP A 195 -15.44 34.46 2.31
N GLU A 196 -14.85 34.07 3.44
CA GLU A 196 -14.12 34.98 4.34
C GLU A 196 -12.98 35.69 3.61
N TYR A 197 -12.23 34.96 2.77
CA TYR A 197 -11.11 35.50 2.00
C TYR A 197 -11.51 36.22 0.71
N LYS A 198 -12.76 36.08 0.26
CA LYS A 198 -13.30 36.82 -0.89
C LYS A 198 -13.25 38.33 -0.71
N ASN A 199 -13.28 38.82 0.53
CA ASN A 199 -13.12 40.25 0.84
C ASN A 199 -11.66 40.73 0.68
N SER A 200 -10.68 39.81 0.73
CA SER A 200 -9.26 40.14 0.62
C SER A 200 -8.77 40.23 -0.81
N ASP A 201 -9.26 39.36 -1.69
CA ASP A 201 -8.99 39.39 -3.13
C ASP A 201 -10.20 38.80 -3.88
N LYS A 202 -11.12 39.68 -4.24
CA LYS A 202 -12.41 39.28 -4.83
C LYS A 202 -12.22 38.59 -6.18
N ASP A 203 -11.27 39.04 -6.99
CA ASP A 203 -11.05 38.53 -8.33
C ASP A 203 -10.43 37.13 -8.29
N PHE A 204 -9.54 36.88 -7.33
CA PHE A 204 -8.96 35.55 -7.13
C PHE A 204 -9.95 34.54 -6.55
N PHE A 205 -10.70 34.89 -5.49
CA PHE A 205 -11.52 33.93 -4.75
C PHE A 205 -12.92 33.67 -5.33
N THR A 206 -13.49 34.63 -6.08
CA THR A 206 -14.85 34.49 -6.64
C THR A 206 -15.02 33.28 -7.57
N PRO A 207 -14.07 32.95 -8.49
CA PRO A 207 -14.16 31.74 -9.30
C PRO A 207 -14.24 30.45 -8.47
N PHE A 208 -13.46 30.33 -7.40
CA PHE A 208 -13.46 29.15 -6.52
C PHE A 208 -14.77 29.05 -5.72
N TYR A 209 -15.26 30.17 -5.21
CA TYR A 209 -16.56 30.24 -4.54
C TYR A 209 -17.69 29.76 -5.47
N ASN A 210 -17.76 30.31 -6.69
CA ASN A 210 -18.79 29.93 -7.67
C ASN A 210 -18.69 28.45 -8.03
N LYS A 211 -17.47 27.92 -8.19
CA LYS A 211 -17.21 26.51 -8.47
C LYS A 211 -17.67 25.60 -7.33
N LEU A 212 -17.50 26.00 -6.06
CA LEU A 212 -18.04 25.24 -4.92
C LEU A 212 -19.55 25.19 -4.95
N ILE A 213 -20.23 26.32 -5.18
CA ILE A 213 -21.69 26.37 -5.26
C ILE A 213 -22.22 25.52 -6.43
N GLU A 214 -21.54 25.53 -7.58
CA GLU A 214 -21.89 24.67 -8.71
C GLU A 214 -21.69 23.19 -8.37
N SER A 215 -20.56 22.84 -7.77
CA SER A 215 -20.25 21.47 -7.34
C SER A 215 -21.23 20.98 -6.26
N GLU A 216 -21.71 21.86 -5.39
CA GLU A 216 -22.73 21.56 -4.39
C GLU A 216 -24.07 21.18 -5.04
N LYS A 217 -24.49 21.94 -6.06
CA LYS A 217 -25.70 21.63 -6.85
C LYS A 217 -25.55 20.28 -7.57
N GLN A 218 -24.38 20.02 -8.16
CA GLN A 218 -24.09 18.73 -8.78
C GLN A 218 -24.19 17.60 -7.74
N ARG A 219 -23.61 17.79 -6.54
CA ARG A 219 -23.68 16.82 -5.45
C ARG A 219 -25.11 16.47 -5.06
N GLN A 220 -26.03 17.43 -5.03
CA GLN A 220 -27.44 17.18 -4.72
C GLN A 220 -28.05 16.14 -5.67
N THR A 221 -27.75 16.22 -6.96
CA THR A 221 -28.18 15.21 -7.95
C THR A 221 -27.49 13.85 -7.74
N LEU A 222 -26.23 13.83 -7.30
CA LEU A 222 -25.50 12.59 -7.04
C LEU A 222 -26.01 11.85 -5.79
N VAL A 223 -26.50 12.58 -4.78
CA VAL A 223 -27.08 12.00 -3.57
C VAL A 223 -28.41 11.30 -3.84
N GLU A 224 -29.09 11.62 -4.96
CA GLU A 224 -30.32 10.94 -5.36
C GLU A 224 -30.07 9.55 -5.96
N LEU A 225 -28.83 9.26 -6.38
CA LEU A 225 -28.48 7.97 -6.98
C LEU A 225 -28.66 6.81 -5.98
N SER A 226 -29.14 5.69 -6.52
CA SER A 226 -29.24 4.44 -5.80
C SER A 226 -27.87 3.81 -5.59
N GLU A 227 -27.78 2.93 -4.58
CA GLU A 227 -26.58 2.11 -4.31
C GLU A 227 -26.12 1.33 -5.56
N LYS A 228 -27.07 0.84 -6.36
CA LYS A 228 -26.81 0.09 -7.59
C LYS A 228 -26.18 0.97 -8.68
N GLU A 229 -26.66 2.20 -8.83
CA GLU A 229 -26.12 3.15 -9.82
C GLU A 229 -24.71 3.60 -9.43
N CYS A 230 -24.49 3.98 -8.18
CA CYS A 230 -23.17 4.34 -7.65
C CYS A 230 -22.17 3.19 -7.85
N LYS A 231 -22.58 1.97 -7.51
CA LYS A 231 -21.77 0.76 -7.74
C LYS A 231 -21.38 0.61 -9.21
N GLN A 232 -22.35 0.73 -10.13
CA GLN A 232 -22.06 0.59 -11.56
C GLN A 232 -21.09 1.66 -12.06
N ARG A 233 -21.25 2.92 -11.62
CA ARG A 233 -20.34 4.01 -11.98
C ARG A 233 -18.92 3.79 -11.45
N LEU A 234 -18.77 3.33 -10.20
CA LEU A 234 -17.46 3.00 -9.62
C LEU A 234 -16.74 1.89 -10.39
N ILE A 235 -17.47 0.83 -10.76
CA ILE A 235 -16.91 -0.28 -11.54
C ILE A 235 -16.42 0.22 -12.91
N ILE A 236 -17.22 1.02 -13.61
CA ILE A 236 -16.84 1.58 -14.91
C ILE A 236 -15.63 2.51 -14.76
N GLU A 237 -15.60 3.36 -13.73
CA GLU A 237 -14.49 4.29 -13.51
C GLU A 237 -13.17 3.57 -13.24
N ILE A 238 -13.18 2.50 -12.44
CA ILE A 238 -11.95 1.75 -12.13
C ILE A 238 -11.49 0.90 -13.32
N LEU A 239 -12.41 0.31 -14.10
CA LEU A 239 -12.07 -0.42 -15.32
C LEU A 239 -11.35 0.49 -16.31
N LYS A 240 -11.86 1.70 -16.53
CA LYS A 240 -11.23 2.68 -17.43
C LYS A 240 -9.80 3.03 -17.01
N GLN A 241 -9.52 3.11 -15.69
CA GLN A 241 -8.18 3.40 -15.18
C GLN A 241 -7.17 2.29 -15.43
N VAL A 242 -7.63 1.05 -15.46
CA VAL A 242 -6.75 -0.08 -15.83
C VAL A 242 -6.75 -0.33 -17.34
N GLY A 243 -7.28 0.58 -18.16
CA GLY A 243 -7.31 0.46 -19.62
C GLY A 243 -8.34 -0.56 -20.14
N LEU A 244 -9.40 -0.84 -19.38
CA LEU A 244 -10.51 -1.71 -19.80
C LEU A 244 -11.78 -0.88 -20.00
N ASP A 245 -12.43 -1.04 -21.16
CA ASP A 245 -13.66 -0.33 -21.50
C ASP A 245 -14.91 -1.00 -20.90
N GLU A 246 -16.05 -0.31 -20.85
CA GLU A 246 -17.31 -0.83 -20.31
C GLU A 246 -17.88 -2.05 -21.06
N SER A 247 -17.50 -2.24 -22.32
CA SER A 247 -17.83 -3.44 -23.10
C SER A 247 -17.43 -4.76 -22.44
N VAL A 248 -16.46 -4.74 -21.51
CA VAL A 248 -16.00 -5.93 -20.80
C VAL A 248 -16.92 -6.39 -19.66
N LEU A 249 -17.91 -5.58 -19.25
CA LEU A 249 -18.69 -5.82 -18.03
C LEU A 249 -19.40 -7.18 -18.00
N SER A 250 -19.92 -7.62 -19.14
CA SER A 250 -20.67 -8.87 -19.30
C SER A 250 -19.80 -10.09 -19.64
N ARG A 251 -18.50 -9.87 -19.85
CA ARG A 251 -17.53 -10.92 -20.15
C ARG A 251 -17.12 -11.68 -18.90
N TYR A 252 -16.56 -12.88 -19.07
CA TYR A 252 -16.07 -13.71 -17.98
C TYR A 252 -14.55 -13.62 -17.84
N PRO A 253 -13.96 -13.73 -16.63
CA PRO A 253 -12.53 -13.67 -16.42
C PRO A 253 -11.70 -14.60 -17.33
N LEU A 254 -12.20 -15.79 -17.63
CA LEU A 254 -11.53 -16.76 -18.50
C LEU A 254 -11.37 -16.29 -19.96
N GLU A 255 -12.12 -15.26 -20.38
CA GLU A 255 -12.03 -14.70 -21.73
C GLU A 255 -10.90 -13.66 -21.88
N PHE A 256 -10.13 -13.39 -20.81
CA PHE A 256 -9.07 -12.39 -20.76
C PHE A 256 -7.69 -13.03 -20.70
N SER A 257 -6.68 -12.33 -21.23
CA SER A 257 -5.27 -12.69 -21.03
C SER A 257 -4.86 -12.58 -19.55
N GLY A 258 -3.78 -13.24 -19.14
CA GLY A 258 -3.28 -13.18 -17.75
C GLY A 258 -3.03 -11.75 -17.26
N GLY A 259 -2.47 -10.88 -18.11
CA GLY A 259 -2.29 -9.46 -17.79
C GLY A 259 -3.60 -8.69 -17.62
N GLN A 260 -4.63 -9.01 -18.41
CA GLN A 260 -5.97 -8.42 -18.24
C GLN A 260 -6.68 -8.96 -16.99
N GLN A 261 -6.53 -10.23 -16.66
CA GLN A 261 -7.02 -10.80 -15.41
C GLN A 261 -6.35 -10.15 -14.20
N GLN A 262 -5.05 -9.85 -14.29
CA GLN A 262 -4.35 -9.10 -13.25
C GLN A 262 -4.96 -7.70 -13.06
N ARG A 263 -5.23 -6.99 -14.16
CA ARG A 263 -5.92 -5.69 -14.14
C ARG A 263 -7.31 -5.79 -13.49
N LEU A 264 -8.06 -6.86 -13.76
CA LEU A 264 -9.35 -7.13 -13.10
C LEU A 264 -9.18 -7.37 -11.58
N GLY A 265 -8.14 -8.09 -11.17
CA GLY A 265 -7.77 -8.28 -9.77
C GLY A 265 -7.44 -6.95 -9.08
N ILE A 266 -6.66 -6.09 -9.73
CA ILE A 266 -6.37 -4.73 -9.27
C ILE A 266 -7.67 -3.95 -9.10
N CYS A 267 -8.56 -3.94 -10.10
CA CYS A 267 -9.86 -3.28 -10.01
C CYS A 267 -10.69 -3.74 -8.81
N ARG A 268 -10.83 -5.06 -8.63
CA ARG A 268 -11.59 -5.65 -7.53
C ARG A 268 -11.08 -5.19 -6.17
N SER A 269 -9.75 -5.10 -6.01
CA SER A 269 -9.13 -4.66 -4.76
C SER A 269 -9.25 -3.14 -4.53
N VAL A 270 -9.16 -2.32 -5.57
CA VAL A 270 -9.07 -0.85 -5.43
C VAL A 270 -10.45 -0.17 -5.46
N VAL A 271 -11.48 -0.81 -6.01
CA VAL A 271 -12.83 -0.22 -6.13
C VAL A 271 -13.43 0.19 -4.77
N LEU A 272 -13.01 -0.47 -3.69
CA LEU A 272 -13.44 -0.16 -2.32
C LEU A 272 -12.74 1.07 -1.70
N ARG A 273 -11.80 1.70 -2.41
CA ARG A 273 -10.95 2.78 -1.90
C ARG A 273 -10.26 2.41 -0.57
N PRO A 274 -9.51 1.30 -0.51
CA PRO A 274 -8.82 0.90 0.72
C PRO A 274 -7.78 1.95 1.12
N LYS A 275 -7.41 1.98 2.41
CA LYS A 275 -6.25 2.78 2.86
C LYS A 275 -4.95 2.00 2.72
N LEU A 276 -5.02 0.67 2.78
CA LEU A 276 -3.88 -0.23 2.63
C LEU A 276 -4.16 -1.29 1.56
N LEU A 277 -3.23 -1.44 0.62
CA LEU A 277 -3.24 -2.49 -0.39
C LEU A 277 -2.01 -3.38 -0.22
N ILE A 278 -2.22 -4.68 -0.06
CA ILE A 278 -1.15 -5.67 -0.07
C ILE A 278 -1.08 -6.29 -1.46
N ALA A 279 0.01 -6.06 -2.19
CA ALA A 279 0.20 -6.62 -3.52
C ALA A 279 1.23 -7.76 -3.42
N ASP A 280 0.76 -9.00 -3.39
CA ASP A 280 1.59 -10.20 -3.23
C ASP A 280 2.04 -10.72 -4.58
N GLU A 281 3.25 -10.38 -5.00
CA GLU A 281 3.83 -10.71 -6.31
C GLU A 281 2.88 -10.42 -7.49
N PRO A 282 2.34 -9.20 -7.61
CA PRO A 282 1.27 -8.87 -8.55
C PRO A 282 1.71 -8.87 -10.04
N ILE A 283 2.98 -9.20 -10.32
CA ILE A 283 3.58 -9.13 -11.65
C ILE A 283 4.42 -10.36 -12.01
N SER A 284 4.62 -11.31 -11.09
CA SER A 284 5.62 -12.37 -11.26
C SER A 284 5.30 -13.34 -12.41
N ALA A 285 4.02 -13.55 -12.71
CA ALA A 285 3.56 -14.44 -13.78
C ALA A 285 3.38 -13.73 -15.15
N LEU A 286 3.83 -12.48 -15.30
CA LEU A 286 3.57 -11.65 -16.48
C LEU A 286 4.84 -11.38 -17.29
N ASP A 287 4.70 -11.21 -18.61
CA ASP A 287 5.77 -10.77 -19.49
C ASP A 287 6.28 -9.36 -19.13
N VAL A 288 7.57 -9.10 -19.36
CA VAL A 288 8.24 -7.83 -18.97
C VAL A 288 7.49 -6.57 -19.43
N SER A 289 6.95 -6.56 -20.66
CA SER A 289 6.19 -5.42 -21.18
C SER A 289 4.87 -5.20 -20.41
N ILE A 290 4.20 -6.28 -20.00
CA ILE A 290 2.97 -6.23 -19.20
C ILE A 290 3.29 -5.83 -17.75
N GLN A 291 4.41 -6.29 -17.18
CA GLN A 291 4.87 -5.88 -15.85
C GLN A 291 5.01 -4.35 -15.77
N ALA A 292 5.68 -3.74 -16.75
CA ALA A 292 5.84 -2.28 -16.83
C ALA A 292 4.48 -1.55 -16.90
N GLN A 293 3.53 -2.08 -17.68
CA GLN A 293 2.18 -1.50 -17.73
C GLN A 293 1.46 -1.60 -16.38
N VAL A 294 1.58 -2.71 -15.67
CA VAL A 294 0.98 -2.89 -14.35
C VAL A 294 1.63 -1.95 -13.31
N ILE A 295 2.94 -1.76 -13.36
CA ILE A 295 3.65 -0.79 -12.50
C ILE A 295 3.12 0.63 -12.74
N ASN A 296 2.92 1.03 -13.99
CA ASN A 296 2.34 2.34 -14.32
C ASN A 296 0.93 2.51 -13.74
N ILE A 297 0.10 1.46 -13.84
CA ILE A 297 -1.24 1.46 -13.22
C ILE A 297 -1.13 1.67 -11.70
N PHE A 298 -0.26 0.95 -11.01
CA PHE A 298 -0.09 1.17 -9.57
C PHE A 298 0.38 2.59 -9.24
N ASN A 299 1.30 3.15 -10.01
CA ASN A 299 1.78 4.52 -9.83
C ASN A 299 0.66 5.55 -10.05
N GLU A 300 -0.21 5.35 -11.04
CA GLU A 300 -1.39 6.19 -11.27
C GLU A 300 -2.41 6.06 -10.13
N LEU A 301 -2.70 4.84 -9.69
CA LEU A 301 -3.65 4.57 -8.60
C LEU A 301 -3.14 5.12 -7.26
N LYS A 302 -1.83 4.99 -6.98
CA LYS A 302 -1.17 5.60 -5.82
C LYS A 302 -1.40 7.10 -5.79
N LYS A 303 -1.09 7.80 -6.89
CA LYS A 303 -1.27 9.25 -7.00
C LYS A 303 -2.74 9.65 -6.88
N LYS A 304 -3.63 8.92 -7.53
CA LYS A 304 -5.06 9.28 -7.60
C LYS A 304 -5.79 9.06 -6.27
N TYR A 305 -5.45 8.01 -5.51
CA TYR A 305 -6.20 7.60 -4.33
C TYR A 305 -5.42 7.70 -3.01
N ASN A 306 -4.20 8.25 -3.06
CA ASN A 306 -3.29 8.28 -1.92
C ASN A 306 -3.18 6.90 -1.24
N LEU A 307 -3.00 5.86 -2.05
CA LEU A 307 -2.95 4.47 -1.58
C LEU A 307 -1.64 4.20 -0.87
N THR A 308 -1.71 3.59 0.31
CA THR A 308 -0.56 2.96 0.95
C THR A 308 -0.44 1.52 0.45
N ILE A 309 0.73 1.11 -0.04
CA ILE A 309 0.93 -0.20 -0.66
C ILE A 309 2.09 -0.93 0.01
N LEU A 310 1.85 -2.18 0.43
CA LEU A 310 2.92 -3.15 0.66
C LEU A 310 3.10 -3.94 -0.65
N PHE A 311 4.19 -3.68 -1.37
CA PHE A 311 4.47 -4.32 -2.64
C PHE A 311 5.47 -5.47 -2.43
N ILE A 312 5.01 -6.70 -2.50
CA ILE A 312 5.84 -7.89 -2.31
C ILE A 312 6.35 -8.35 -3.67
N ALA A 313 7.66 -8.52 -3.79
CA ALA A 313 8.28 -9.05 -5.00
C ALA A 313 9.55 -9.83 -4.68
N HIS A 314 10.07 -10.53 -5.68
CA HIS A 314 11.37 -11.22 -5.60
C HIS A 314 12.49 -10.48 -6.35
N ASP A 315 12.17 -9.61 -7.32
CA ASP A 315 13.15 -8.83 -8.10
C ASP A 315 13.22 -7.37 -7.59
N LEU A 316 14.43 -6.91 -7.23
CA LEU A 316 14.68 -5.54 -6.77
C LEU A 316 14.43 -4.47 -7.84
N ARG A 317 14.62 -4.76 -9.14
CA ARG A 317 14.39 -3.78 -10.23
C ARG A 317 12.95 -3.33 -10.29
N MET A 318 12.02 -4.28 -10.25
CA MET A 318 10.60 -3.96 -10.35
C MET A 318 10.13 -3.14 -9.14
N VAL A 319 10.76 -3.39 -8.00
CA VAL A 319 10.48 -2.71 -6.74
C VAL A 319 11.04 -1.29 -6.77
N GLU A 320 12.19 -1.07 -7.41
CA GLU A 320 12.79 0.26 -7.59
C GLU A 320 11.84 1.23 -8.30
N TYR A 321 11.17 0.80 -9.38
CA TYR A 321 10.30 1.66 -10.19
C TYR A 321 8.98 2.09 -9.51
N ILE A 322 8.63 1.48 -8.38
CA ILE A 322 7.32 1.68 -7.73
C ILE A 322 7.42 2.11 -6.26
N SER A 323 8.49 1.70 -5.56
CA SER A 323 8.58 1.83 -4.11
C SER A 323 9.25 3.13 -3.69
N ASP A 324 8.74 3.74 -2.62
CA ASP A 324 9.43 4.85 -1.94
C ASP A 324 10.54 4.33 -1.00
N ARG A 325 10.32 3.13 -0.45
CA ARG A 325 11.24 2.44 0.45
C ARG A 325 11.29 0.96 0.12
N ILE A 326 12.43 0.33 0.42
CA ILE A 326 12.63 -1.10 0.27
C ILE A 326 12.98 -1.69 1.62
N ALA A 327 12.38 -2.84 1.93
CA ALA A 327 12.65 -3.68 3.08
C ALA A 327 13.08 -5.06 2.56
N VAL A 328 14.26 -5.53 2.97
CA VAL A 328 14.86 -6.78 2.51
C VAL A 328 14.73 -7.83 3.61
N ILE A 329 14.17 -8.99 3.27
CA ILE A 329 13.93 -10.12 4.19
C ILE A 329 14.58 -11.41 3.70
N ASN A 330 15.23 -12.13 4.61
CA ASN A 330 15.78 -13.46 4.36
C ASN A 330 15.39 -14.40 5.50
N LYS A 331 14.94 -15.61 5.17
CA LYS A 331 14.59 -16.67 6.16
C LYS A 331 13.77 -16.16 7.35
N GLY A 332 12.77 -15.31 7.09
CA GLY A 332 11.88 -14.78 8.12
C GLY A 332 12.40 -13.62 8.96
N VAL A 333 13.60 -13.10 8.66
CA VAL A 333 14.24 -11.99 9.38
C VAL A 333 14.44 -10.81 8.44
N LEU A 334 14.01 -9.62 8.86
CA LEU A 334 14.27 -8.38 8.15
C LEU A 334 15.75 -8.00 8.33
N LEU A 335 16.46 -7.74 7.23
CA LEU A 335 17.90 -7.52 7.23
C LEU A 335 18.28 -6.06 6.97
N GLU A 336 17.54 -5.38 6.11
CA GLU A 336 17.87 -4.03 5.67
C GLU A 336 16.61 -3.29 5.26
N ILE A 337 16.51 -2.00 5.58
CA ILE A 337 15.37 -1.16 5.22
C ILE A 337 15.77 0.30 5.06
N GLY A 338 15.32 0.94 3.99
CA GLY A 338 15.68 2.34 3.71
C GLY A 338 14.91 2.92 2.54
N PRO A 339 15.13 4.21 2.21
CA PRO A 339 14.66 4.79 0.96
C PRO A 339 15.15 3.96 -0.23
N THR A 340 14.33 3.84 -1.27
CA THR A 340 14.65 3.03 -2.47
C THR A 340 16.02 3.36 -3.04
N ASN A 341 16.30 4.65 -3.29
CA ASN A 341 17.58 5.09 -3.85
C ASN A 341 18.78 4.73 -2.95
N GLU A 342 18.59 4.67 -1.62
CA GLU A 342 19.65 4.26 -0.70
C GLU A 342 19.86 2.75 -0.70
N ILE A 343 18.80 1.96 -0.82
CA ILE A 343 18.93 0.49 -0.88
C ILE A 343 19.59 0.07 -2.19
N ILE A 344 19.20 0.69 -3.32
CA ILE A 344 19.74 0.34 -4.64
C ILE A 344 21.20 0.77 -4.79
N ASN A 345 21.54 2.02 -4.44
CA ASN A 345 22.89 2.56 -4.69
C ASN A 345 23.87 2.32 -3.53
N ASN A 346 23.35 2.08 -2.32
CA ASN A 346 24.11 2.17 -1.07
C ASN A 346 23.88 0.97 -0.14
N ALA A 347 23.57 -0.21 -0.68
CA ALA A 347 23.37 -1.45 0.08
C ALA A 347 24.58 -1.82 0.97
N TYR A 348 24.30 -2.12 2.24
CA TYR A 348 25.28 -2.58 3.22
C TYR A 348 25.22 -4.10 3.38
N HIS A 349 24.03 -4.69 3.53
CA HIS A 349 23.93 -6.11 3.88
C HIS A 349 24.37 -7.01 2.72
N PRO A 350 25.22 -8.04 2.95
CA PRO A 350 25.71 -8.94 1.90
C PRO A 350 24.59 -9.59 1.09
N TYR A 351 23.50 -9.98 1.75
CA TYR A 351 22.30 -10.48 1.07
C TYR A 351 21.69 -9.48 0.09
N THR A 352 21.54 -8.22 0.49
CA THR A 352 21.00 -7.18 -0.41
C THR A 352 21.89 -6.98 -1.62
N LYS A 353 23.22 -6.96 -1.43
CA LYS A 353 24.19 -6.94 -2.53
C LYS A 353 24.03 -8.14 -3.45
N SER A 354 23.85 -9.34 -2.90
CA SER A 354 23.62 -10.55 -3.72
C SER A 354 22.35 -10.49 -4.57
N LEU A 355 21.28 -9.88 -4.06
CA LEU A 355 20.04 -9.69 -4.82
C LEU A 355 20.22 -8.66 -5.95
N LEU A 356 21.01 -7.61 -5.72
CA LEU A 356 21.36 -6.61 -6.75
C LEU A 356 22.30 -7.18 -7.81
N ASP A 357 23.25 -8.04 -7.43
CA ASP A 357 24.17 -8.69 -8.37
C ASP A 357 23.47 -9.76 -9.23
N ALA A 358 22.40 -10.38 -8.71
CA ALA A 358 21.61 -11.37 -9.45
C ALA A 358 20.74 -10.74 -10.57
N VAL A 359 20.65 -9.41 -10.61
CA VAL A 359 19.89 -8.65 -11.60
C VAL A 359 20.75 -8.45 -12.86
N PRO A 360 20.39 -9.02 -14.03
CA PRO A 360 21.13 -8.78 -15.26
C PRO A 360 21.04 -7.31 -15.68
N SER A 361 22.18 -6.64 -15.83
CA SER A 361 22.30 -5.29 -16.38
C SER A 361 22.72 -5.33 -17.85
N ILE A 362 22.15 -4.46 -18.69
CA ILE A 362 22.50 -4.34 -20.11
C ILE A 362 23.96 -3.88 -20.28
N GLU A 363 24.52 -3.21 -19.27
CA GLU A 363 25.86 -2.60 -19.27
C GLU A 363 26.96 -3.45 -18.60
N SER A 364 26.66 -4.67 -18.12
CA SER A 364 27.69 -5.47 -17.42
C SER A 364 28.69 -6.12 -18.38
N GLU A 365 29.91 -5.58 -18.43
CA GLU A 365 31.10 -6.26 -18.98
C GLU A 365 31.66 -7.35 -18.04
N LYS A 366 31.01 -7.62 -16.90
CA LYS A 366 31.45 -8.66 -15.95
C LYS A 366 31.03 -10.05 -16.43
N GLY A 367 32.00 -10.83 -16.90
CA GLY A 367 31.86 -12.18 -17.44
C GLY A 367 31.46 -13.30 -16.46
N SER A 368 30.59 -13.04 -15.48
CA SER A 368 29.97 -14.09 -14.65
C SER A 368 28.49 -13.83 -14.50
N LEU A 369 27.66 -14.69 -15.12
CA LEU A 369 26.22 -14.80 -14.88
C LEU A 369 25.89 -15.36 -13.48
N ILE A 370 26.91 -15.72 -12.70
CA ILE A 370 26.78 -16.18 -11.33
C ILE A 370 27.11 -14.98 -10.43
N GLY A 371 26.08 -14.27 -9.98
CA GLY A 371 26.20 -13.28 -8.91
C GLY A 371 26.73 -13.93 -7.62
N THR A 372 27.18 -13.14 -6.65
CA THR A 372 27.63 -13.68 -5.36
C THR A 372 26.51 -14.46 -4.68
N ILE A 373 26.74 -15.73 -4.35
CA ILE A 373 25.79 -16.54 -3.58
C ILE A 373 25.93 -16.15 -2.11
N TYR A 374 24.85 -15.64 -1.52
CA TYR A 374 24.82 -15.33 -0.09
C TYR A 374 24.54 -16.59 0.74
N ASP A 375 25.38 -16.83 1.76
CA ASP A 375 25.14 -17.83 2.80
C ASP A 375 24.91 -17.12 4.13
N HIS A 376 23.79 -17.43 4.80
CA HIS A 376 23.48 -16.90 6.13
C HIS A 376 24.49 -17.33 7.20
N ASN A 377 25.21 -18.43 7.00
CA ASN A 377 26.18 -18.93 7.98
C ASN A 377 27.42 -18.05 8.15
N ILE A 378 27.66 -17.10 7.23
CA ILE A 378 28.81 -16.17 7.32
C ILE A 378 28.77 -15.34 8.61
N HIS A 379 27.57 -15.07 9.13
CA HIS A 379 27.32 -14.22 10.28
C HIS A 379 27.67 -14.88 11.62
N LYS A 380 27.57 -16.22 11.68
CA LYS A 380 27.82 -17.02 12.90
C LYS A 380 27.12 -16.44 14.15
N TYR A 381 25.85 -16.06 14.01
CA TYR A 381 25.08 -15.53 15.13
C TYR A 381 24.86 -16.62 16.19
N ASP A 382 25.14 -16.29 17.45
CA ASP A 382 24.97 -17.16 18.61
C ASP A 382 24.45 -16.35 19.81
N GLU A 383 24.24 -16.99 20.97
CA GLU A 383 23.68 -16.31 22.15
C GLU A 383 24.47 -15.06 22.60
N ASN A 384 25.78 -15.02 22.34
CA ASN A 384 26.67 -13.91 22.71
C ASN A 384 26.92 -12.93 21.55
N ASN A 385 26.64 -13.35 20.32
CA ASN A 385 26.87 -12.60 19.09
C ASN A 385 25.55 -12.41 18.33
N GLN A 386 24.66 -11.56 18.86
CA GLN A 386 23.39 -11.22 18.21
C GLN A 386 23.48 -9.89 17.47
N PRO A 387 22.90 -9.79 16.26
CA PRO A 387 22.89 -8.54 15.52
C PRO A 387 21.91 -7.55 16.15
N SER A 388 22.13 -6.27 15.88
CA SER A 388 21.23 -5.20 16.28
C SER A 388 20.96 -4.24 15.12
N TRP A 389 19.89 -3.45 15.23
CA TRP A 389 19.54 -2.49 14.19
C TRP A 389 20.41 -1.24 14.29
N HIS A 390 21.18 -0.96 13.23
CA HIS A 390 22.02 0.22 13.15
C HIS A 390 21.47 1.20 12.11
N HIS A 391 21.36 2.48 12.47
CA HIS A 391 21.06 3.56 11.52
C HIS A 391 22.36 4.01 10.85
N VAL A 392 22.44 3.87 9.53
CA VAL A 392 23.66 4.14 8.74
C VAL A 392 23.62 5.50 8.01
N GLY A 393 22.65 6.35 8.35
CA GLY A 393 22.38 7.63 7.68
C GLY A 393 21.21 7.55 6.70
N ASN A 394 20.71 8.69 6.23
CA ASN A 394 19.68 8.80 5.18
C ASN A 394 18.44 7.90 5.40
N ASN A 395 18.01 7.73 6.65
CA ASN A 395 16.89 6.85 7.04
C ASN A 395 17.06 5.37 6.62
N HIS A 396 18.30 4.95 6.41
CA HIS A 396 18.69 3.59 6.09
C HIS A 396 19.11 2.87 7.37
N PHE A 397 18.56 1.67 7.58
CA PHE A 397 18.84 0.79 8.70
C PHE A 397 19.30 -0.58 8.19
N VAL A 398 20.32 -1.14 8.84
CA VAL A 398 20.84 -2.48 8.56
C VAL A 398 20.93 -3.28 9.86
N LEU A 399 20.59 -4.56 9.79
CA LEU A 399 20.76 -5.52 10.87
C LEU A 399 22.16 -6.13 10.77
N ALA A 400 22.98 -5.89 11.79
CA ALA A 400 24.37 -6.38 11.83
C ALA A 400 24.89 -6.39 13.26
N THR A 401 25.99 -7.09 13.50
CA THR A 401 26.83 -6.89 14.68
C THR A 401 27.71 -5.64 14.49
N GLU A 402 28.27 -5.08 15.57
CA GLU A 402 29.19 -3.94 15.49
C GLU A 402 30.42 -4.24 14.61
N SER A 403 30.95 -5.48 14.70
CA SER A 403 32.04 -5.95 13.86
C SER A 403 31.69 -5.99 12.38
N GLU A 404 30.51 -6.51 12.03
CA GLU A 404 30.05 -6.57 10.64
C GLU A 404 29.77 -5.17 10.09
N LEU A 405 29.18 -4.29 10.89
CA LEU A 405 28.93 -2.91 10.49
C LEU A 405 30.22 -2.17 10.11
N ALA A 406 31.31 -2.40 10.87
CA ALA A 406 32.62 -1.84 10.55
C ALA A 406 33.14 -2.36 9.20
N VAL A 407 32.99 -3.65 8.92
CA VAL A 407 33.35 -4.26 7.62
C VAL A 407 32.51 -3.66 6.49
N TYR A 408 31.19 -3.57 6.65
CA TYR A 408 30.30 -3.04 5.62
C TYR A 408 30.65 -1.59 5.26
N LYS A 409 30.95 -0.76 6.27
CA LYS A 409 31.40 0.63 6.05
C LYS A 409 32.77 0.69 5.35
N PHE A 410 33.70 -0.18 5.70
CA PHE A 410 35.03 -0.23 5.09
C PHE A 410 34.99 -0.65 3.61
N GLU A 411 34.23 -1.71 3.28
CA GLU A 411 34.04 -2.15 1.89
C GLU A 411 33.45 -1.03 1.01
N LYS A 412 32.49 -0.28 1.55
CA LYS A 412 31.86 0.84 0.84
C LYS A 412 32.84 1.97 0.54
N GLN A 413 33.75 2.29 1.47
CA GLN A 413 34.79 3.30 1.25
C GLN A 413 35.78 2.89 0.14
N LYS A 414 36.00 1.58 -0.07
CA LYS A 414 36.84 1.07 -1.16
C LYS A 414 36.16 1.16 -2.52
N LEU A 415 34.84 0.98 -2.60
CA LEU A 415 34.07 1.05 -3.85
C LEU A 415 33.88 2.49 -4.36
N ASN A 416 33.94 3.48 -3.47
CA ASN A 416 33.80 4.90 -3.79
C ASN A 416 35.14 5.61 -4.10
N LYS A 417 36.26 4.88 -4.12
CA LYS A 417 37.58 5.35 -4.55
C LYS A 417 37.93 4.69 -5.87
#